data_AF-A0A0A1TD06-F1
#
_entry.id   AF-A0A0A1TD06-F1
#
_cell.length_a   1.000
_cell.length_b   1.000
_cell.length_c   1.000
_cell.angle_alpha   90.00
_cell.angle_beta   90.00
_cell.angle_gamma   90.00
#
_symmetry.space_group_name_H-M   'P 1'
#
loop_
_entity.id
_entity.type
_entity.pdbx_description
1 polymer ?
#
loop_
_entity_poly.entity_id
_entity_poly.type
_entity_poly.pdbx_seq_one_letter_code
_entity_poly.pdbx_strand_id
1 'polypeptide(L)'
;MESMEIWVFEAPELSDNPIASEDEAFTQFKTKKRLDAIRAAHCMVLIMCWEGSEQTIRRARRERYSKIIDVARSLLKVQPTHTNLGDYIQAPNIFEAWKRFVHKEELLRTLSYVFKLDCAYAIFNNCLPRMTIPELQFTLSCPEICFQANSPDEWLMHAKSWHESTIGIQLPNLSDVVRIVLQEELSVPDWRLLQEMSSLNFFAVISALHAIIFHLRHLSLGNVDTQQVHRGLRHWIQAWAHRQTILSAYDKYHVNPHDSWKRVGFMRHVQEYWRLALVFCRQLESDQAGLSESSTCRSVSVGNRSLDETDMRHVHDLIVKFQHVNLGEYDL
;
A
#
# COMPACT_ATOMS: atom_id res chain seq x y z
N MET A 1 -9.02 5.06 26.04
CA MET A 1 -8.13 4.54 24.97
C MET A 1 -7.59 3.18 25.35
N GLU A 2 -6.94 3.04 26.51
CA GLU A 2 -6.34 1.79 26.99
C GLU A 2 -7.32 0.59 27.05
N SER A 3 -8.53 0.77 27.59
CA SER A 3 -9.53 -0.30 27.63
C SER A 3 -9.98 -0.78 26.23
N MET A 4 -10.03 0.13 25.25
CA MET A 4 -10.35 -0.23 23.86
C MET A 4 -9.19 -0.94 23.18
N GLU A 5 -7.95 -0.49 23.45
CA GLU A 5 -6.73 -1.17 22.99
C GLU A 5 -6.71 -2.62 23.47
N ILE A 6 -6.92 -2.85 24.77
CA ILE A 6 -6.96 -4.19 25.37
C ILE A 6 -8.04 -5.04 24.70
N TRP A 7 -9.28 -4.54 24.63
CA TRP A 7 -10.40 -5.28 24.05
C TRP A 7 -10.17 -5.71 22.60
N VAL A 8 -9.57 -4.82 21.78
CA VAL A 8 -9.27 -5.11 20.37
C VAL A 8 -8.12 -6.11 20.23
N PHE A 9 -7.05 -5.97 21.02
CA PHE A 9 -5.85 -6.79 20.88
C PHE A 9 -5.91 -8.15 21.61
N GLU A 10 -6.87 -8.31 22.53
CA GLU A 10 -7.17 -9.59 23.20
C GLU A 10 -8.34 -10.34 22.55
N ALA A 11 -8.94 -9.80 21.48
CA ALA A 11 -9.98 -10.47 20.75
C ALA A 11 -9.49 -11.84 20.24
N PRO A 12 -10.22 -12.95 20.51
CA PRO A 12 -9.78 -14.29 20.13
C PRO A 12 -9.66 -14.46 18.61
N GLU A 13 -10.40 -13.67 17.84
CA GLU A 13 -10.35 -13.63 16.38
C GLU A 13 -9.06 -12.98 15.84
N LEU A 14 -8.38 -12.14 16.63
CA LEU A 14 -7.08 -11.53 16.28
C LEU A 14 -5.95 -12.55 16.53
N SER A 15 -6.00 -13.64 15.78
CA SER A 15 -5.10 -14.78 15.89
C SER A 15 -4.45 -15.11 14.54
N ASP A 16 -3.19 -15.49 14.58
CA ASP A 16 -2.39 -15.96 13.45
C ASP A 16 -2.49 -17.49 13.24
N ASN A 17 -3.29 -18.18 14.07
CA ASN A 17 -3.52 -19.62 13.96
C ASN A 17 -3.99 -19.98 12.55
N PRO A 18 -3.51 -21.10 11.96
CA PRO A 18 -3.95 -21.55 10.65
C PRO A 18 -5.47 -21.66 10.57
N ILE A 19 -6.05 -21.16 9.48
CA ILE A 19 -7.46 -21.40 9.18
C ILE A 19 -7.52 -22.80 8.54
N ALA A 20 -7.96 -23.79 9.33
CA ALA A 20 -8.08 -25.17 8.86
C ALA A 20 -9.06 -25.28 7.68
N SER A 21 -8.65 -25.98 6.63
CA SER A 21 -9.48 -26.25 5.44
C SER A 21 -10.39 -27.45 5.70
N GLU A 22 -11.36 -27.27 6.59
CA GLU A 22 -12.35 -28.31 6.91
C GLU A 22 -13.55 -28.25 5.94
N ASP A 23 -14.06 -27.05 5.68
CA ASP A 23 -15.20 -26.74 4.81
C ASP A 23 -15.08 -25.29 4.27
N GLU A 24 -15.57 -25.01 3.06
CA GLU A 24 -15.45 -23.70 2.40
C GLU A 24 -16.25 -22.63 3.16
N ALA A 25 -17.48 -22.92 3.57
CA ALA A 25 -18.33 -21.98 4.29
C ALA A 25 -17.75 -21.67 5.69
N PHE A 26 -17.24 -22.69 6.38
CA PHE A 26 -16.55 -22.50 7.66
C PHE A 26 -15.24 -21.70 7.51
N THR A 27 -14.47 -21.96 6.46
CA THR A 27 -13.25 -21.20 6.14
C THR A 27 -13.57 -19.73 5.86
N GLN A 28 -14.63 -19.46 5.09
CA GLN A 28 -15.11 -18.12 4.81
C GLN A 28 -15.57 -17.41 6.10
N PHE A 29 -16.32 -18.10 6.96
CA PHE A 29 -16.78 -17.56 8.25
C PHE A 29 -15.59 -17.16 9.15
N LYS A 30 -14.60 -18.04 9.32
CA LYS A 30 -13.39 -17.75 10.10
C LYS A 30 -12.58 -16.60 9.49
N THR A 31 -12.45 -16.57 8.17
CA THR A 31 -11.76 -15.49 7.45
C THR A 31 -12.44 -14.15 7.69
N LYS A 32 -13.78 -14.10 7.65
CA LYS A 32 -14.55 -12.89 7.95
C LYS A 32 -14.35 -12.40 9.37
N LYS A 33 -14.43 -13.29 10.35
CA LYS A 33 -14.20 -12.94 11.77
C LYS A 33 -12.80 -12.37 12.02
N ARG A 34 -11.79 -12.98 11.41
CA ARG A 34 -10.40 -12.49 11.49
C ARG A 34 -10.20 -11.17 10.76
N LEU A 35 -10.87 -10.99 9.62
CA LEU A 35 -10.87 -9.75 8.87
C LEU A 35 -11.46 -8.59 9.69
N ASP A 36 -12.57 -8.82 10.38
CA ASP A 36 -13.18 -7.83 11.27
C ASP A 36 -12.23 -7.45 12.42
N ALA A 37 -11.56 -8.45 13.02
CA ALA A 37 -10.61 -8.24 14.09
C ALA A 37 -9.36 -7.46 13.66
N ILE A 38 -8.74 -7.82 12.52
CA ILE A 38 -7.55 -7.10 12.03
C ILE A 38 -7.88 -5.67 11.60
N ARG A 39 -9.09 -5.42 11.07
CA ARG A 39 -9.56 -4.06 10.78
C ARG A 39 -9.71 -3.21 12.03
N ALA A 40 -10.31 -3.78 13.09
CA ALA A 40 -10.42 -3.11 14.37
C ALA A 40 -9.03 -2.80 14.96
N ALA A 41 -8.10 -3.77 14.91
CA ALA A 41 -6.72 -3.59 15.35
C ALA A 41 -5.97 -2.52 14.55
N HIS A 42 -6.14 -2.51 13.23
CA HIS A 42 -5.57 -1.50 12.35
C HIS A 42 -6.08 -0.09 12.68
N CYS A 43 -7.39 0.07 12.85
CA CYS A 43 -7.98 1.34 13.29
C CYS A 43 -7.47 1.78 14.66
N MET A 44 -7.37 0.85 15.61
CA MET A 44 -6.84 1.14 16.94
C MET A 44 -5.40 1.65 16.88
N VAL A 45 -4.53 1.04 16.06
CA VAL A 45 -3.16 1.51 15.85
C VAL A 45 -3.13 2.93 15.26
N LEU A 46 -3.99 3.25 14.30
CA LEU A 46 -4.07 4.61 13.75
C LEU A 46 -4.46 5.63 14.84
N ILE A 47 -5.46 5.31 15.67
CA ILE A 47 -5.88 6.15 16.79
C ILE A 47 -4.75 6.33 17.80
N MET A 48 -4.04 5.25 18.15
CA MET A 48 -2.88 5.31 19.05
C MET A 48 -1.77 6.20 18.49
N CYS A 49 -1.56 6.19 17.17
CA CYS A 49 -0.56 7.02 16.51
C CYS A 49 -0.96 8.50 16.46
N TRP A 50 -2.25 8.82 16.36
CA TRP A 50 -2.74 10.21 16.26
C TRP A 50 -2.97 10.87 17.62
N GLU A 51 -3.55 10.14 18.57
CA GLU A 51 -4.03 10.70 19.84
C GLU A 51 -3.17 10.24 21.04
N GLY A 52 -2.23 9.33 20.82
CA GLY A 52 -1.43 8.72 21.88
C GLY A 52 -0.24 9.56 22.34
N SER A 53 0.20 9.31 23.56
CA SER A 53 1.52 9.79 24.04
C SER A 53 2.66 9.14 23.25
N GLU A 54 3.89 9.67 23.33
CA GLU A 54 5.06 9.03 22.70
C GLU A 54 5.21 7.54 23.06
N GLN A 55 4.92 7.19 24.33
CA GLN A 55 4.93 5.79 24.79
C GLN A 55 3.86 4.94 24.08
N THR A 56 2.66 5.50 23.88
CA THR A 56 1.56 4.85 23.17
C THR A 56 1.89 4.67 21.69
N ILE A 57 2.48 5.67 21.06
CA ILE A 57 2.93 5.62 19.67
C ILE A 57 4.01 4.54 19.49
N ARG A 58 5.00 4.48 20.39
CA ARG A 58 6.04 3.44 20.38
C ARG A 58 5.44 2.05 20.57
N ARG A 59 4.51 1.88 21.53
CA ARG A 59 3.81 0.61 21.77
C ARG A 59 2.97 0.18 20.56
N ALA A 60 2.28 1.13 19.91
CA ALA A 60 1.52 0.88 18.69
C ALA A 60 2.42 0.28 17.59
N ARG A 61 3.58 0.92 17.33
CA ARG A 61 4.53 0.43 16.32
C ARG A 61 5.19 -0.89 16.70
N ARG A 62 5.76 -0.98 17.90
CA ARG A 62 6.64 -2.10 18.29
C ARG A 62 5.87 -3.37 18.62
N GLU A 63 4.80 -3.25 19.39
CA GLU A 63 4.10 -4.39 19.96
C GLU A 63 2.83 -4.69 19.18
N ARG A 64 1.92 -3.72 19.10
CA ARG A 64 0.59 -3.92 18.53
C ARG A 64 0.62 -4.20 17.04
N TYR A 65 1.47 -3.47 16.31
CA TYR A 65 1.57 -3.66 14.88
C TYR A 65 2.23 -4.99 14.50
N SER A 66 3.11 -5.56 15.35
CA SER A 66 3.66 -6.90 15.11
C SER A 66 2.54 -7.94 15.05
N LYS A 67 1.59 -7.88 15.99
CA LYS A 67 0.40 -8.76 16.01
C LYS A 67 -0.41 -8.65 14.72
N ILE A 68 -0.58 -7.42 14.19
CA ILE A 68 -1.30 -7.19 12.92
C ILE A 68 -0.57 -7.85 11.75
N ILE A 69 0.76 -7.75 11.69
CA ILE A 69 1.56 -8.40 10.64
C ILE A 69 1.40 -9.92 10.69
N ASP A 70 1.46 -10.53 11.88
CA ASP A 70 1.32 -11.98 12.04
C ASP A 70 -0.07 -12.47 11.57
N VAL A 71 -1.12 -11.74 11.96
CA VAL A 71 -2.49 -12.03 11.51
C VAL A 71 -2.64 -11.81 10.00
N ALA A 72 -2.08 -10.74 9.43
CA ALA A 72 -2.09 -10.48 7.99
C ALA A 72 -1.43 -11.62 7.20
N ARG A 73 -0.28 -12.13 7.67
CA ARG A 73 0.39 -13.29 7.09
C ARG A 73 -0.45 -14.55 7.15
N SER A 74 -1.21 -14.76 8.23
CA SER A 74 -2.16 -15.88 8.29
C SER A 74 -3.26 -15.76 7.23
N LEU A 75 -3.69 -14.55 6.91
CA LEU A 75 -4.69 -14.27 5.88
C LEU A 75 -4.11 -14.37 4.45
N LEU A 76 -2.83 -14.08 4.25
CA LEU A 76 -2.17 -14.30 2.95
C LEU A 76 -2.13 -15.80 2.59
N LYS A 77 -2.02 -16.68 3.59
CA LYS A 77 -2.03 -18.14 3.38
C LYS A 77 -3.36 -18.68 2.85
N VAL A 78 -4.47 -17.94 3.01
CA VAL A 78 -5.76 -18.32 2.40
C VAL A 78 -5.89 -17.86 0.94
N GLN A 79 -4.80 -17.39 0.32
CA GLN A 79 -4.70 -16.98 -1.08
C GLN A 79 -5.84 -16.03 -1.49
N PRO A 80 -5.83 -14.78 -0.98
CA PRO A 80 -6.90 -13.82 -1.19
C PRO A 80 -6.91 -13.23 -2.61
N THR A 81 -6.78 -14.05 -3.65
CA THR A 81 -6.71 -13.65 -5.06
C THR A 81 -8.06 -13.80 -5.77
N HIS A 82 -8.46 -12.83 -6.60
CA HIS A 82 -9.50 -13.07 -7.61
C HIS A 82 -8.94 -13.96 -8.71
N THR A 83 -9.43 -15.19 -8.84
CA THR A 83 -8.96 -16.10 -9.91
C THR A 83 -9.52 -15.70 -11.27
N ASN A 84 -10.81 -15.37 -11.33
CA ASN A 84 -11.48 -14.92 -12.53
C ASN A 84 -12.69 -14.05 -12.14
N LEU A 85 -12.76 -12.83 -12.66
CA LEU A 85 -13.92 -11.95 -12.43
C LEU A 85 -15.19 -12.47 -13.12
N GLY A 86 -15.03 -13.22 -14.21
CA GLY A 86 -16.13 -13.88 -14.94
C GLY A 86 -16.96 -14.80 -14.05
N ASP A 87 -16.35 -15.45 -13.07
CA ASP A 87 -17.04 -16.36 -12.14
C ASP A 87 -18.10 -15.64 -11.30
N TYR A 88 -17.86 -14.36 -10.96
CA TYR A 88 -18.85 -13.54 -10.26
C TYR A 88 -19.89 -12.98 -11.24
N ILE A 89 -19.45 -12.52 -12.41
CA ILE A 89 -20.31 -11.87 -13.43
C ILE A 89 -21.34 -12.85 -14.01
N GLN A 90 -20.96 -14.11 -14.18
CA GLN A 90 -21.78 -15.16 -14.78
C GLN A 90 -22.55 -15.98 -13.72
N ALA A 91 -22.40 -15.64 -12.44
CA ALA A 91 -23.06 -16.37 -11.38
C ALA A 91 -24.60 -16.29 -11.49
N PRO A 92 -25.34 -17.39 -11.24
CA PRO A 92 -26.79 -17.41 -11.37
C PRO A 92 -27.50 -16.51 -10.36
N ASN A 93 -26.88 -16.25 -9.21
CA ASN A 93 -27.38 -15.34 -8.20
C ASN A 93 -26.43 -14.14 -8.04
N ILE A 94 -26.80 -13.03 -8.68
CA ILE A 94 -26.04 -11.77 -8.67
C ILE A 94 -25.80 -11.23 -7.26
N PHE A 95 -26.77 -11.39 -6.35
CA PHE A 95 -26.67 -10.86 -5.00
C PHE A 95 -25.63 -11.62 -4.17
N GLU A 96 -25.62 -12.95 -4.25
CA GLU A 96 -24.61 -13.76 -3.56
C GLU A 96 -23.23 -13.62 -4.20
N ALA A 97 -23.15 -13.45 -5.53
CA ALA A 97 -21.91 -13.15 -6.21
C ALA A 97 -21.32 -11.80 -5.78
N TRP A 98 -22.16 -10.77 -5.68
CA TRP A 98 -21.77 -9.46 -5.20
C TRP A 98 -21.27 -9.50 -3.75
N LYS A 99 -21.95 -10.22 -2.85
CA LYS A 99 -21.47 -10.40 -1.47
C LYS A 99 -20.10 -11.09 -1.40
N ARG A 100 -19.89 -12.14 -2.20
CA ARG A 100 -18.60 -12.83 -2.28
C ARG A 100 -17.50 -11.92 -2.80
N PHE A 101 -17.79 -11.16 -3.85
CA PHE A 101 -16.89 -10.14 -4.40
C PHE A 101 -16.52 -9.10 -3.34
N VAL A 102 -17.52 -8.51 -2.67
CA VAL A 102 -17.30 -7.51 -1.61
C VAL A 102 -16.41 -8.08 -0.52
N HIS A 103 -16.72 -9.28 0.00
CA HIS A 103 -15.92 -9.92 1.03
C HIS A 103 -14.45 -10.13 0.61
N LYS A 104 -14.21 -10.49 -0.65
CA LYS A 104 -12.85 -10.68 -1.19
C LYS A 104 -12.11 -9.34 -1.34
N GLU A 105 -12.76 -8.33 -1.91
CA GLU A 105 -12.21 -6.97 -2.04
C GLU A 105 -11.91 -6.33 -0.68
N GLU A 106 -12.77 -6.59 0.30
CA GLU A 106 -12.62 -6.19 1.69
C GLU A 106 -11.32 -6.75 2.31
N LEU A 107 -11.01 -8.02 2.04
CA LEU A 107 -9.77 -8.67 2.48
C LEU A 107 -8.55 -8.09 1.76
N LEU A 108 -8.60 -8.01 0.42
CA LEU A 108 -7.54 -7.43 -0.42
C LEU A 108 -7.15 -6.02 -0.01
N ARG A 109 -8.15 -5.15 0.19
CA ARG A 109 -7.93 -3.77 0.64
C ARG A 109 -7.28 -3.72 2.01
N THR A 110 -7.74 -4.55 2.93
CA THR A 110 -7.20 -4.58 4.30
C THR A 110 -5.72 -4.99 4.29
N LEU A 111 -5.36 -6.03 3.54
CA LEU A 111 -3.96 -6.44 3.37
C LEU A 111 -3.11 -5.35 2.71
N SER A 112 -3.65 -4.68 1.69
CA SER A 112 -3.01 -3.51 1.09
C SER A 112 -2.77 -2.40 2.11
N TYR A 113 -3.75 -2.08 2.98
CA TYR A 113 -3.61 -1.06 4.02
C TYR A 113 -2.58 -1.43 5.09
N VAL A 114 -2.54 -2.70 5.53
CA VAL A 114 -1.49 -3.21 6.41
C VAL A 114 -0.12 -3.05 5.74
N PHE A 115 0.03 -3.46 4.49
CA PHE A 115 1.31 -3.27 3.80
C PHE A 115 1.73 -1.79 3.73
N LYS A 116 0.81 -0.90 3.35
CA LYS A 116 1.11 0.54 3.24
C LYS A 116 1.45 1.19 4.58
N LEU A 117 0.79 0.81 5.67
CA LEU A 117 1.12 1.34 6.99
C LEU A 117 2.48 0.81 7.49
N ASP A 118 2.86 -0.43 7.12
CA ASP A 118 4.19 -0.95 7.37
C ASP A 118 5.26 -0.11 6.65
N CYS A 119 5.04 0.21 5.36
CA CYS A 119 5.89 1.13 4.61
C CYS A 119 5.90 2.54 5.20
N ALA A 120 4.77 3.03 5.71
CA ALA A 120 4.71 4.33 6.35
C ALA A 120 5.62 4.40 7.58
N TYR A 121 5.72 3.34 8.38
CA TYR A 121 6.70 3.30 9.48
C TYR A 121 8.14 3.31 8.99
N ALA A 122 8.44 2.72 7.83
CA ALA A 122 9.76 2.85 7.23
C ALA A 122 10.08 4.28 6.79
N ILE A 123 9.10 4.94 6.15
CA ILE A 123 9.23 6.32 5.67
C ILE A 123 9.40 7.30 6.84
N PHE A 124 8.45 7.26 7.79
CA PHE A 124 8.30 8.30 8.81
C PHE A 124 9.00 7.99 10.12
N ASN A 125 9.23 6.72 10.45
CA ASN A 125 9.84 6.32 11.71
C ASN A 125 11.17 5.57 11.52
N ASN A 126 11.67 5.47 10.29
CA ASN A 126 12.89 4.72 9.99
C ASN A 126 12.85 3.29 10.58
N CYS A 127 11.67 2.66 10.56
CA CYS A 127 11.50 1.27 10.97
C CYS A 127 11.80 0.34 9.79
N LEU A 128 12.45 -0.80 10.06
CA LEU A 128 12.59 -1.84 9.04
C LEU A 128 11.20 -2.29 8.56
N PRO A 129 10.89 -2.25 7.25
CA PRO A 129 9.68 -2.87 6.70
C PRO A 129 9.61 -4.34 7.14
N ARG A 130 8.49 -4.74 7.71
CA ARG A 130 8.28 -6.09 8.23
C ARG A 130 7.75 -7.01 7.15
N MET A 131 6.99 -6.46 6.19
CA MET A 131 6.49 -7.18 5.03
C MET A 131 7.45 -7.04 3.85
N THR A 132 7.83 -8.17 3.24
CA THR A 132 8.69 -8.18 2.06
C THR A 132 7.89 -8.11 0.76
N ILE A 133 8.50 -7.73 -0.36
CA ILE A 133 7.78 -7.72 -1.65
C ILE A 133 7.32 -9.13 -2.09
N PRO A 134 8.12 -10.19 -1.95
CA PRO A 134 7.69 -11.54 -2.34
C PRO A 134 6.48 -12.08 -1.55
N GLU A 135 6.23 -11.62 -0.32
CA GLU A 135 5.04 -12.05 0.43
C GLU A 135 3.73 -11.39 -0.04
N LEU A 136 3.78 -10.37 -0.91
CA LEU A 136 2.60 -9.65 -1.42
C LEU A 136 1.87 -10.42 -2.53
N GLN A 137 1.59 -11.70 -2.27
CA GLN A 137 0.88 -12.64 -3.16
C GLN A 137 -0.64 -12.47 -3.05
N PHE A 138 -1.12 -11.26 -3.31
CA PHE A 138 -2.54 -10.95 -3.38
C PHE A 138 -2.81 -10.02 -4.55
N THR A 139 -3.95 -10.22 -5.22
CA THR A 139 -4.31 -9.46 -6.40
C THR A 139 -4.51 -8.00 -6.10
N LEU A 140 -4.20 -7.15 -7.07
CA LEU A 140 -4.58 -5.75 -7.00
C LEU A 140 -6.09 -5.59 -6.77
N SER A 141 -6.42 -4.54 -6.03
CA SER A 141 -7.81 -4.18 -5.72
C SER A 141 -8.53 -3.70 -6.99
N CYS A 142 -9.79 -4.07 -7.17
CA CYS A 142 -10.61 -3.53 -8.25
C CYS A 142 -10.82 -2.00 -8.06
N PRO A 143 -11.20 -1.25 -9.11
CA PRO A 143 -11.47 0.18 -8.99
C PRO A 143 -12.55 0.50 -7.96
N GLU A 144 -12.49 1.70 -7.36
CA GLU A 144 -13.45 2.12 -6.32
C GLU A 144 -14.90 2.08 -6.79
N ILE A 145 -15.17 2.34 -8.08
CA ILE A 145 -16.54 2.24 -8.62
C ILE A 145 -17.12 0.82 -8.55
N CYS A 146 -16.28 -0.22 -8.57
CA CYS A 146 -16.74 -1.60 -8.38
C CYS A 146 -17.04 -1.87 -6.90
N PHE A 147 -16.14 -1.42 -6.02
CA PHE A 147 -16.25 -1.68 -4.58
C PHE A 147 -17.34 -0.86 -3.90
N GLN A 148 -17.55 0.38 -4.33
CA GLN A 148 -18.50 1.35 -3.75
C GLN A 148 -19.86 1.38 -4.46
N ALA A 149 -20.15 0.40 -5.33
CA ALA A 149 -21.45 0.27 -5.95
C ALA A 149 -22.55 0.15 -4.90
N ASN A 150 -23.70 0.78 -5.13
CA ASN A 150 -24.80 0.84 -4.16
C ASN A 150 -25.81 -0.32 -4.33
N SER A 151 -25.66 -1.10 -5.40
CA SER A 151 -26.53 -2.23 -5.73
C SER A 151 -25.77 -3.31 -6.49
N PRO A 152 -26.28 -4.56 -6.51
CA PRO A 152 -25.71 -5.62 -7.33
C PRO A 152 -25.70 -5.27 -8.83
N ASP A 153 -26.73 -4.58 -9.32
CA ASP A 153 -26.83 -4.21 -10.74
C ASP A 153 -25.78 -3.17 -11.14
N GLU A 154 -25.59 -2.13 -10.30
CA GLU A 154 -24.54 -1.13 -10.49
C GLU A 154 -23.15 -1.79 -10.44
N TRP A 155 -22.93 -2.68 -9.47
CA TRP A 155 -21.69 -3.45 -9.38
C TRP A 155 -21.45 -4.28 -10.64
N LEU A 156 -22.44 -5.02 -11.13
CA LEU A 156 -22.29 -5.89 -12.29
C LEU A 156 -21.93 -5.10 -13.55
N MET A 157 -22.52 -3.92 -13.74
CA MET A 157 -22.17 -3.02 -14.83
C MET A 157 -20.69 -2.63 -14.78
N HIS A 158 -20.20 -2.19 -13.61
CA HIS A 158 -18.80 -1.80 -13.44
C HIS A 158 -17.84 -3.00 -13.51
N ALA A 159 -18.22 -4.15 -12.95
CA ALA A 159 -17.43 -5.36 -12.98
C ALA A 159 -17.24 -5.89 -14.41
N LYS A 160 -18.27 -5.81 -15.27
CA LYS A 160 -18.17 -6.17 -16.69
C LYS A 160 -17.17 -5.28 -17.43
N SER A 161 -17.31 -3.96 -17.29
CA SER A 161 -16.39 -3.01 -17.91
C SER A 161 -14.94 -3.22 -17.43
N TRP A 162 -14.76 -3.51 -16.13
CA TRP A 162 -13.43 -3.80 -15.58
C TRP A 162 -12.87 -5.12 -16.09
N HIS A 163 -13.69 -6.17 -16.20
CA HIS A 163 -13.28 -7.49 -16.69
C HIS A 163 -12.81 -7.47 -18.16
N GLU A 164 -13.21 -6.45 -18.94
CA GLU A 164 -12.74 -6.25 -20.32
C GLU A 164 -11.37 -5.52 -20.40
N SER A 165 -10.90 -4.93 -19.29
CA SER A 165 -9.60 -4.24 -19.23
C SER A 165 -8.42 -5.22 -19.15
N THR A 166 -7.22 -4.75 -19.51
CA THR A 166 -6.00 -5.57 -19.48
C THR A 166 -5.72 -6.07 -18.07
N ILE A 167 -5.79 -5.16 -17.08
CA ILE A 167 -5.56 -5.47 -15.67
C ILE A 167 -6.69 -6.33 -15.07
N GLY A 168 -7.94 -6.16 -15.50
CA GLY A 168 -9.08 -6.98 -15.04
C GLY A 168 -9.09 -8.39 -15.61
N ILE A 169 -8.43 -8.62 -16.74
CA ILE A 169 -8.17 -9.96 -17.30
C ILE A 169 -6.97 -10.60 -16.59
N GLN A 170 -5.88 -9.87 -16.44
CA GLN A 170 -4.63 -10.42 -15.89
C GLN A 170 -4.66 -10.62 -14.38
N LEU A 171 -5.39 -9.76 -13.64
CA LEU A 171 -5.51 -9.80 -12.18
C LEU A 171 -4.16 -10.00 -11.48
N PRO A 172 -3.15 -9.14 -11.74
CA PRO A 172 -1.81 -9.36 -11.24
C PRO A 172 -1.75 -9.24 -9.71
N ASN A 173 -0.85 -10.01 -9.09
CA ASN A 173 -0.49 -9.77 -7.69
C ASN A 173 0.32 -8.48 -7.54
N LEU A 174 0.26 -7.85 -6.37
CA LEU A 174 1.04 -6.65 -6.09
C LEU A 174 2.55 -6.90 -6.29
N SER A 175 3.07 -8.06 -5.90
CA SER A 175 4.48 -8.43 -6.14
C SER A 175 4.86 -8.43 -7.63
N ASP A 176 3.95 -8.90 -8.49
CA ASP A 176 4.20 -8.95 -9.93
C ASP A 176 4.23 -7.55 -10.53
N VAL A 177 3.30 -6.69 -10.12
CA VAL A 177 3.27 -5.30 -10.59
C VAL A 177 4.53 -4.53 -10.15
N VAL A 178 5.00 -4.74 -8.93
CA VAL A 178 6.27 -4.14 -8.47
C VAL A 178 7.43 -4.61 -9.33
N ARG A 179 7.48 -5.91 -9.67
CA ARG A 179 8.50 -6.46 -10.58
C ARG A 179 8.41 -5.86 -11.98
N ILE A 180 7.20 -5.72 -12.54
CA ILE A 180 6.95 -5.09 -13.84
C ILE A 180 7.49 -3.66 -13.82
N VAL A 181 7.09 -2.84 -12.84
CA VAL A 181 7.51 -1.43 -12.74
C VAL A 181 9.03 -1.27 -12.73
N LEU A 182 9.77 -2.22 -12.13
CA LEU A 182 11.22 -2.22 -12.03
C LEU A 182 11.97 -2.79 -13.27
N GLN A 183 11.25 -3.23 -14.30
CA GLN A 183 11.87 -3.70 -15.54
C GLN A 183 12.64 -2.58 -16.26
N GLU A 184 13.55 -2.98 -17.15
CA GLU A 184 14.32 -2.03 -17.97
C GLU A 184 13.43 -1.40 -19.04
N GLU A 185 12.68 -2.23 -19.75
CA GLU A 185 11.70 -1.83 -20.76
C GLU A 185 10.36 -2.52 -20.46
N LEU A 186 9.27 -1.77 -20.64
CA LEU A 186 7.91 -2.29 -20.46
C LEU A 186 7.30 -2.64 -21.82
N SER A 187 6.67 -3.81 -21.89
CA SER A 187 5.88 -4.18 -23.07
C SER A 187 4.62 -3.30 -23.16
N VAL A 188 3.98 -3.25 -24.34
CA VAL A 188 2.71 -2.53 -24.52
C VAL A 188 1.61 -3.04 -23.56
N PRO A 189 1.43 -4.36 -23.35
CA PRO A 189 0.52 -4.87 -22.33
C PRO A 189 0.85 -4.41 -20.90
N ASP A 190 2.14 -4.37 -20.53
CA ASP A 190 2.55 -3.92 -19.20
C ASP A 190 2.24 -2.44 -19.00
N TRP A 191 2.54 -1.60 -19.98
CA TRP A 191 2.15 -0.18 -19.97
C TRP A 191 0.65 0.00 -19.75
N ARG A 192 -0.16 -0.75 -20.50
CA ARG A 192 -1.62 -0.68 -20.42
C ARG A 192 -2.13 -1.14 -19.06
N LEU A 193 -1.57 -2.22 -18.51
CA LEU A 193 -1.86 -2.69 -17.15
C LEU A 193 -1.57 -1.61 -16.11
N LEU A 194 -0.41 -0.95 -16.17
CA LEU A 194 -0.05 0.09 -15.21
C LEU A 194 -0.97 1.31 -15.31
N GLN A 195 -1.32 1.71 -16.54
CA GLN A 195 -2.19 2.85 -16.80
C GLN A 195 -3.63 2.64 -16.32
N GLU A 196 -4.10 1.39 -16.29
CA GLU A 196 -5.46 1.03 -15.84
C GLU A 196 -5.56 0.87 -14.30
N MET A 197 -4.47 1.04 -13.55
CA MET A 197 -4.48 0.92 -12.08
C MET A 197 -5.31 2.02 -11.38
N SER A 198 -5.92 1.65 -10.25
CA SER A 198 -6.56 2.60 -9.34
C SER A 198 -5.54 3.40 -8.51
N SER A 199 -5.94 4.55 -7.97
CA SER A 199 -5.13 5.33 -7.02
C SER A 199 -4.68 4.51 -5.82
N LEU A 200 -5.53 3.58 -5.37
CA LEU A 200 -5.20 2.67 -4.28
C LEU A 200 -4.02 1.74 -4.63
N ASN A 201 -4.03 1.21 -5.86
CA ASN A 201 -2.98 0.33 -6.38
C ASN A 201 -1.68 1.11 -6.65
N PHE A 202 -1.78 2.30 -7.24
CA PHE A 202 -0.64 3.22 -7.39
C PHE A 202 0.04 3.53 -6.05
N PHE A 203 -0.76 3.74 -4.99
CA PHE A 203 -0.19 3.98 -3.66
C PHE A 203 0.51 2.74 -3.07
N ALA A 204 -0.02 1.55 -3.31
CA ALA A 204 0.64 0.32 -2.90
C ALA A 204 1.99 0.14 -3.62
N VAL A 205 2.04 0.40 -4.93
CA VAL A 205 3.29 0.29 -5.71
C VAL A 205 4.34 1.31 -5.25
N ILE A 206 3.98 2.59 -5.05
CA ILE A 206 4.97 3.56 -4.58
C ILE A 206 5.44 3.25 -3.14
N SER A 207 4.56 2.69 -2.30
CA SER A 207 4.94 2.21 -0.96
C SER A 207 5.97 1.08 -1.03
N ALA A 208 5.82 0.16 -2.00
CA ALA A 208 6.81 -0.88 -2.26
C ALA A 208 8.15 -0.32 -2.72
N LEU A 209 8.16 0.71 -3.59
CA LEU A 209 9.38 1.39 -3.99
C LEU A 209 10.09 2.05 -2.79
N HIS A 210 9.34 2.64 -1.85
CA HIS A 210 9.90 3.14 -0.59
C HIS A 210 10.55 2.02 0.24
N ALA A 211 9.91 0.87 0.37
CA ALA A 211 10.48 -0.28 1.07
C ALA A 211 11.79 -0.76 0.41
N ILE A 212 11.84 -0.79 -0.93
CA ILE A 212 13.06 -1.13 -1.68
C ILE A 212 14.17 -0.11 -1.40
N ILE A 213 13.88 1.19 -1.50
CA ILE A 213 14.84 2.27 -1.19
C ILE A 213 15.37 2.12 0.24
N PHE A 214 14.50 1.81 1.20
CA PHE A 214 14.89 1.56 2.58
C PHE A 214 15.89 0.39 2.68
N HIS A 215 15.59 -0.76 2.06
CA HIS A 215 16.49 -1.91 2.07
C HIS A 215 17.83 -1.62 1.40
N LEU A 216 17.81 -0.93 0.26
CA LEU A 216 19.02 -0.52 -0.45
C LEU A 216 19.90 0.39 0.41
N ARG A 217 19.31 1.24 1.25
CA ARG A 217 20.03 2.12 2.18
C ARG A 217 20.67 1.36 3.34
N HIS A 218 19.95 0.40 3.94
CA HIS A 218 20.34 -0.22 5.21
C HIS A 218 21.03 -1.57 5.09
N LEU A 219 20.86 -2.29 3.98
CA LEU A 219 21.39 -3.66 3.81
C LEU A 219 22.52 -3.76 2.78
N SER A 220 22.78 -2.70 2.01
CA SER A 220 23.83 -2.70 1.00
C SER A 220 25.21 -2.52 1.63
N LEU A 221 26.10 -3.50 1.43
CA LEU A 221 27.50 -3.47 1.88
C LEU A 221 28.46 -2.92 0.80
N GLY A 222 27.95 -2.18 -0.18
CA GLY A 222 28.71 -1.66 -1.33
C GLY A 222 27.92 -0.63 -2.14
N ASN A 223 28.39 -0.32 -3.36
CA ASN A 223 27.69 0.59 -4.28
C ASN A 223 26.27 0.08 -4.57
N VAL A 224 25.26 0.85 -4.16
CA VAL A 224 23.86 0.53 -4.47
C VAL A 224 23.60 0.90 -5.92
N ASP A 225 23.14 -0.07 -6.72
CA ASP A 225 22.53 0.24 -8.00
C ASP A 225 21.12 0.83 -7.79
N THR A 226 21.03 2.16 -7.87
CA THR A 226 19.77 2.91 -7.81
C THR A 226 19.06 2.97 -9.16
N GLN A 227 19.67 2.52 -10.26
CA GLN A 227 19.11 2.66 -11.61
C GLN A 227 17.77 1.96 -11.75
N GLN A 228 17.63 0.77 -11.16
CA GLN A 228 16.38 0.03 -11.18
C GLN A 228 15.24 0.81 -10.49
N VAL A 229 15.54 1.45 -9.36
CA VAL A 229 14.56 2.27 -8.64
C VAL A 229 14.22 3.53 -9.43
N HIS A 230 15.21 4.20 -10.04
CA HIS A 230 14.96 5.35 -10.91
C HIS A 230 14.07 5.00 -12.11
N ARG A 231 14.27 3.83 -12.73
CA ARG A 231 13.37 3.31 -13.76
C ARG A 231 11.97 3.07 -13.21
N GLY A 232 11.85 2.41 -12.06
CA GLY A 232 10.57 2.20 -11.39
C GLY A 232 9.81 3.49 -11.10
N LEU A 233 10.49 4.50 -10.55
CA LEU A 233 9.92 5.82 -10.30
C LEU A 233 9.49 6.51 -11.60
N ARG A 234 10.26 6.37 -12.69
CA ARG A 234 9.90 6.92 -14.01
C ARG A 234 8.66 6.25 -14.59
N HIS A 235 8.63 4.92 -14.61
CA HIS A 235 7.47 4.16 -15.09
C HIS A 235 6.22 4.49 -14.29
N TRP A 236 6.36 4.59 -12.96
CA TRP A 236 5.26 4.95 -12.07
C TRP A 236 4.69 6.34 -12.41
N ILE A 237 5.51 7.38 -12.54
CA ILE A 237 5.00 8.75 -12.79
C ILE A 237 4.40 8.89 -14.19
N GLN A 238 4.97 8.22 -15.19
CA GLN A 238 4.43 8.20 -16.55
C GLN A 238 3.06 7.51 -16.61
N ALA A 239 2.93 6.35 -15.97
CA ALA A 239 1.65 5.65 -15.90
C ALA A 239 0.61 6.46 -15.10
N TRP A 240 1.01 7.07 -13.99
CA TRP A 240 0.15 7.92 -13.17
C TRP A 240 -0.36 9.15 -13.94
N ALA A 241 0.52 9.87 -14.65
CA ALA A 241 0.16 11.03 -15.45
C ALA A 241 -0.82 10.67 -16.58
N HIS A 242 -0.57 9.57 -17.30
CA HIS A 242 -1.47 9.08 -18.33
C HIS A 242 -2.84 8.67 -17.76
N ARG A 243 -2.85 8.03 -16.59
CA ARG A 243 -4.07 7.64 -15.90
C ARG A 243 -4.91 8.86 -15.48
N GLN A 244 -4.28 9.96 -15.07
CA GLN A 244 -4.99 11.20 -14.75
C GLN A 244 -5.69 11.83 -15.97
N THR A 245 -5.15 11.68 -17.17
CA THR A 245 -5.76 12.26 -18.38
C THR A 245 -6.93 11.43 -18.90
N ILE A 246 -6.89 10.10 -18.76
CA ILE A 246 -7.89 9.20 -19.36
C ILE A 246 -8.94 8.68 -18.36
N LEU A 247 -8.54 8.39 -17.12
CA LEU A 247 -9.35 7.63 -16.15
C LEU A 247 -9.72 8.45 -14.91
N SER A 248 -9.75 9.78 -15.01
CA SER A 248 -10.15 10.68 -13.92
C SER A 248 -11.56 10.39 -13.39
N ALA A 249 -12.42 9.76 -14.20
CA ALA A 249 -13.79 9.38 -13.84
C ALA A 249 -13.89 8.27 -12.76
N TYR A 250 -12.83 7.48 -12.55
CA TYR A 250 -12.84 6.41 -11.54
C TYR A 250 -12.64 6.93 -10.12
N ASP A 251 -12.12 8.15 -10.00
CA ASP A 251 -11.76 8.80 -8.75
C ASP A 251 -12.74 9.94 -8.45
N LYS A 252 -13.54 9.76 -7.40
CA LYS A 252 -14.50 10.79 -6.98
C LYS A 252 -13.80 11.80 -6.07
N TYR A 253 -13.37 12.95 -6.60
CA TYR A 253 -12.76 14.01 -5.77
C TYR A 253 -13.78 14.92 -5.08
N HIS A 254 -14.93 15.12 -5.73
CA HIS A 254 -16.04 15.91 -5.22
C HIS A 254 -17.26 15.00 -5.07
N VAL A 255 -17.78 14.93 -3.85
CA VAL A 255 -18.96 14.14 -3.49
C VAL A 255 -19.80 14.96 -2.53
N ASN A 256 -21.11 14.67 -2.50
CA ASN A 256 -22.01 15.28 -1.52
C ASN A 256 -21.54 14.97 -0.09
N PRO A 257 -21.84 15.82 0.92
CA PRO A 257 -21.45 15.57 2.30
C PRO A 257 -21.86 14.18 2.82
N HIS A 258 -23.06 13.70 2.45
CA HIS A 258 -23.55 12.37 2.80
C HIS A 258 -22.74 11.21 2.17
N ASP A 259 -22.08 11.46 1.04
CA ASP A 259 -21.24 10.50 0.31
C ASP A 259 -19.75 10.76 0.54
N SER A 260 -19.36 11.54 1.55
CA SER A 260 -17.95 11.92 1.80
C SER A 260 -17.00 10.72 1.92
N TRP A 261 -17.51 9.57 2.36
CA TRP A 261 -16.76 8.32 2.45
C TRP A 261 -16.40 7.71 1.09
N LYS A 262 -17.12 8.05 0.01
CA LYS A 262 -16.84 7.64 -1.37
C LYS A 262 -15.75 8.46 -2.04
N ARG A 263 -15.34 9.58 -1.42
CA ARG A 263 -14.30 10.45 -1.96
C ARG A 263 -12.97 9.72 -2.01
N VAL A 264 -12.13 10.04 -3.00
CA VAL A 264 -10.71 9.69 -2.94
C VAL A 264 -10.13 10.27 -1.65
N GLY A 265 -9.78 9.37 -0.73
CA GLY A 265 -9.24 9.73 0.57
C GLY A 265 -7.79 10.19 0.48
N PHE A 266 -6.99 9.76 1.44
CA PHE A 266 -5.57 10.08 1.53
C PHE A 266 -4.77 9.78 0.24
N MET A 267 -5.22 8.80 -0.55
CA MET A 267 -4.62 8.36 -1.82
C MET A 267 -4.44 9.46 -2.87
N ARG A 268 -5.21 10.55 -2.79
CA ARG A 268 -5.03 11.69 -3.71
C ARG A 268 -3.64 12.32 -3.63
N HIS A 269 -2.94 12.13 -2.51
CA HIS A 269 -1.60 12.66 -2.25
C HIS A 269 -0.48 11.67 -2.64
N VAL A 270 -0.78 10.68 -3.48
CA VAL A 270 0.20 9.64 -3.84
C VAL A 270 1.40 10.19 -4.63
N GLN A 271 1.22 11.30 -5.36
CA GLN A 271 2.32 11.94 -6.08
C GLN A 271 3.37 12.55 -5.13
N GLU A 272 2.94 13.02 -3.96
CA GLU A 272 3.82 13.51 -2.90
C GLU A 272 4.69 12.38 -2.33
N TYR A 273 4.13 11.17 -2.21
CA TYR A 273 4.91 9.97 -1.87
C TYR A 273 5.92 9.61 -2.96
N TRP A 274 5.56 9.79 -4.23
CA TRP A 274 6.51 9.59 -5.33
C TRP A 274 7.67 10.59 -5.28
N ARG A 275 7.38 11.88 -5.05
CA ARG A 275 8.42 12.91 -4.86
C ARG A 275 9.33 12.56 -3.68
N LEU A 276 8.75 12.12 -2.57
CA LEU A 276 9.52 11.70 -1.40
C LEU A 276 10.43 10.50 -1.70
N ALA A 277 9.96 9.52 -2.48
CA ALA A 277 10.77 8.38 -2.91
C ALA A 277 11.96 8.83 -3.77
N LEU A 278 11.72 9.74 -4.72
CA LEU A 278 12.76 10.33 -5.56
C LEU A 278 13.83 11.05 -4.71
N VAL A 279 13.39 11.82 -3.71
CA VAL A 279 14.30 12.51 -2.78
C VAL A 279 15.13 11.52 -1.97
N PHE A 280 14.53 10.46 -1.42
CA PHE A 280 15.29 9.42 -0.71
C PHE A 280 16.28 8.69 -1.62
N CYS A 281 15.91 8.41 -2.87
CA CYS A 281 16.79 7.79 -3.85
C CYS A 281 18.01 8.68 -4.16
N ARG A 282 17.79 9.97 -4.44
CA ARG A 282 18.88 10.94 -4.66
C ARG A 282 19.76 11.13 -3.43
N GLN A 283 19.17 11.08 -2.23
CA GLN A 283 19.94 11.15 -0.99
C GLN A 283 20.89 9.95 -0.88
N LEU A 284 20.42 8.74 -1.21
CA LEU A 284 21.23 7.53 -1.17
C LEU A 284 22.46 7.64 -2.09
N GLU A 285 22.29 8.22 -3.28
CA GLU A 285 23.38 8.47 -4.24
C GLU A 285 24.38 9.52 -3.74
N SER A 286 23.86 10.63 -3.17
CA SER A 286 24.71 11.67 -2.58
C SER A 286 25.53 11.15 -1.40
N ASP A 287 24.93 10.28 -0.59
CA ASP A 287 25.58 9.65 0.57
C ASP A 287 26.73 8.72 0.10
N GLN A 288 26.57 8.04 -1.05
CA GLN A 288 27.62 7.22 -1.67
C GLN A 288 28.74 8.01 -2.32
N ALA A 289 28.42 9.11 -3.00
CA ALA A 289 29.40 9.93 -3.69
C ALA A 289 30.32 10.70 -2.73
N GLY A 290 30.09 10.61 -1.40
CA GLY A 290 30.84 11.35 -0.39
C GLY A 290 30.59 12.86 -0.44
N LEU A 291 29.56 13.31 -1.18
CA LEU A 291 29.22 14.72 -1.42
C LEU A 291 28.38 15.33 -0.28
N SER A 292 28.47 14.78 0.93
CA SER A 292 27.91 15.40 2.14
C SER A 292 28.69 16.70 2.42
N GLU A 293 28.27 17.80 1.80
CA GLU A 293 28.84 19.14 2.00
C GLU A 293 29.01 19.46 3.49
N SER A 294 30.21 19.92 3.84
CA SER A 294 30.53 20.53 5.12
C SER A 294 29.81 21.88 5.24
N SER A 295 28.49 21.86 5.41
CA SER A 295 27.73 23.03 5.87
C SER A 295 27.52 22.93 7.37
N THR A 296 27.83 24.03 8.05
CA THR A 296 28.07 24.23 9.49
C THR A 296 26.89 23.98 10.44
N CYS A 297 25.93 23.14 10.07
CA CYS A 297 24.92 22.60 10.98
C CYS A 297 25.22 21.12 11.19
N ARG A 298 25.62 20.75 12.42
CA ARG A 298 25.92 19.38 12.90
C ARG A 298 25.29 18.30 11.99
N SER A 299 26.04 17.87 10.98
CA SER A 299 25.62 16.79 10.11
C SER A 299 25.70 15.51 10.92
N VAL A 300 24.53 14.97 11.28
CA VAL A 300 24.42 13.62 11.80
C VAL A 300 25.00 12.72 10.72
N SER A 301 26.15 12.11 11.00
CA SER A 301 26.79 11.13 10.13
C SER A 301 25.76 10.05 9.75
N VAL A 302 25.64 9.84 8.45
CA VAL A 302 24.58 9.05 7.80
C VAL A 302 24.60 7.57 8.20
N GLY A 303 25.74 7.07 8.70
CA GLY A 303 25.87 5.72 9.25
C GLY A 303 25.25 5.51 10.64
N ASN A 304 24.56 6.50 11.21
CA ASN A 304 24.11 6.48 12.60
C ASN A 304 22.66 6.98 12.81
N ARG A 305 21.78 6.88 11.80
CA ARG A 305 20.34 7.10 12.05
C ARG A 305 19.82 5.96 12.90
N SER A 306 19.18 6.30 14.02
CA SER A 306 18.62 5.28 14.91
C SER A 306 17.45 4.64 14.19
N LEU A 307 17.34 3.31 14.27
CA LEU A 307 16.11 2.67 13.82
C LEU A 307 14.98 3.04 14.78
N ASP A 308 13.77 3.19 14.24
CA ASP A 308 12.56 3.44 15.02
C ASP A 308 12.53 4.80 15.77
N GLU A 309 12.77 5.87 15.00
CA GLU A 309 12.67 7.26 15.42
C GLU A 309 11.20 7.66 15.64
N THR A 310 10.91 8.31 16.77
CA THR A 310 9.52 8.66 17.15
C THR A 310 9.12 10.06 16.71
N ASP A 311 10.08 10.97 16.51
CA ASP A 311 9.84 12.39 16.27
C ASP A 311 9.76 12.78 14.78
N MET A 312 10.04 11.85 13.87
CA MET A 312 9.99 12.02 12.41
C MET A 312 10.82 13.20 11.88
N ARG A 313 11.79 13.70 12.67
CA ARG A 313 12.56 14.91 12.35
C ARG A 313 13.33 14.77 11.04
N HIS A 314 13.82 13.57 10.74
CA HIS A 314 14.56 13.32 9.51
C HIS A 314 13.74 13.56 8.25
N VAL A 315 12.44 13.26 8.26
CA VAL A 315 11.55 13.53 7.12
C VAL A 315 11.31 15.03 7.02
N HIS A 316 11.11 15.70 8.15
CA HIS A 316 10.93 17.15 8.18
C HIS A 316 12.16 17.88 7.62
N ASP A 317 13.35 17.55 8.12
CA ASP A 317 14.62 18.13 7.68
C ASP A 317 14.84 17.89 6.18
N LEU A 318 14.47 16.71 5.69
CA LEU A 318 14.55 16.38 4.27
C LEU A 318 13.59 17.21 3.42
N ILE A 319 12.33 17.36 3.85
CA ILE A 319 11.35 18.20 3.16
C ILE A 319 11.87 19.64 3.10
N VAL A 320 12.37 20.20 4.21
CA VAL A 320 12.94 21.55 4.25
C VAL A 320 14.12 21.68 3.30
N LYS A 321 15.05 20.70 3.28
CA LYS A 321 16.21 20.72 2.39
C LYS A 321 15.82 20.70 0.90
N PHE A 322 14.73 20.03 0.55
CA PHE A 322 14.31 19.84 -0.85
C PHE A 322 13.18 20.77 -1.31
N GLN A 323 12.71 21.71 -0.48
CA GLN A 323 11.70 22.72 -0.85
C GLN A 323 12.11 23.60 -2.04
N HIS A 324 13.41 23.75 -2.30
CA HIS A 324 13.95 24.61 -3.36
C HIS A 324 14.59 23.83 -4.51
N VAL A 325 14.58 22.50 -4.47
CA VAL A 325 15.17 21.67 -5.52
C VAL A 325 14.14 21.50 -6.62
N ASN A 326 14.44 22.00 -7.82
CA ASN A 326 13.62 21.77 -8.99
C ASN A 326 13.66 20.28 -9.36
N LEU A 327 12.53 19.59 -9.24
CA LEU A 327 12.39 18.17 -9.61
C LEU A 327 12.08 17.99 -11.11
N GLY A 328 12.19 19.06 -11.91
CA GLY A 328 11.70 19.13 -13.29
C GLY A 328 12.34 18.21 -14.33
N GLU A 329 13.32 17.38 -13.96
CA GLU A 329 13.76 16.26 -14.81
C GLU A 329 12.68 15.18 -15.02
N TYR A 330 11.59 15.27 -14.26
CA TYR A 330 10.41 14.41 -14.36
C TYR A 330 9.10 15.21 -14.51
N ASP A 331 9.18 16.52 -14.81
CA ASP A 331 8.00 17.28 -15.24
C ASP A 331 7.61 16.75 -16.62
N LEU A 332 6.51 16.00 -16.66
CA LEU A 332 5.86 15.50 -17.87
C LEU A 332 4.99 16.58 -18.50
#